data_AF-A0A238W4P1-F1
#
_entry.id   AF-A0A238W4P1-F1
#
_cell.length_a   1.000
_cell.length_b   1.000
_cell.length_c   1.000
_cell.angle_alpha   90.00
_cell.angle_beta   90.00
_cell.angle_gamma   90.00
#
_symmetry.space_group_name_H-M   'P 1'
#
loop_
_entity.id
_entity.type
_entity.pdbx_description
1 polymer ?
#
loop_
_entity_poly.entity_id
_entity_poly.type
_entity_poly.pdbx_seq_one_letter_code
_entity_poly.pdbx_strand_id
1 'polypeptide(L)'
;MSALPAGRTCSAGATAARSPLADELGAIDGHRPAFGAYADLDVPVTLLLGADNEGQPPYGTAFAQFEQAMPRARVVRIPGEGHLAHASAPRLLAAHIADAVKEH
;
A
#
# COMPACT_ATOMS: atom_id res chain seq x y z
N MET A 1 -35.81 -10.32 42.47
CA MET A 1 -34.67 -9.56 41.90
C MET A 1 -33.39 -10.06 42.55
N SER A 2 -32.67 -10.96 41.90
CA SER A 2 -31.33 -11.40 42.33
C SER A 2 -30.36 -10.99 41.22
N ALA A 3 -29.37 -10.18 41.55
CA ALA A 3 -28.40 -9.62 40.61
C ALA A 3 -27.40 -10.70 40.15
N LEU A 4 -27.07 -10.70 38.85
CA LEU A 4 -26.04 -11.58 38.27
C LEU A 4 -24.64 -11.24 38.81
N PRO A 5 -23.73 -12.22 38.95
CA PRO A 5 -22.37 -11.96 39.40
C PRO A 5 -21.51 -11.32 38.29
N ALA A 6 -20.60 -10.43 38.72
CA ALA A 6 -19.67 -9.69 37.89
C ALA A 6 -18.81 -10.61 37.01
N GLY A 7 -18.69 -10.24 35.74
CA GLY A 7 -17.88 -10.92 34.74
C GLY A 7 -16.42 -11.00 35.15
N ARG A 8 -15.84 -12.19 34.99
CA ARG A 8 -14.41 -12.44 35.12
C ARG A 8 -13.66 -11.59 34.09
N THR A 9 -12.76 -10.74 34.54
CA THR A 9 -11.76 -10.14 33.66
C THR A 9 -10.74 -11.22 33.32
N CYS A 10 -10.71 -11.64 32.05
CA CYS A 10 -9.59 -12.40 31.53
C CYS A 10 -8.40 -11.45 31.49
N SER A 11 -7.48 -11.53 32.45
CA SER A 11 -6.15 -10.95 32.29
C SER A 11 -5.44 -11.78 31.21
N ALA A 12 -5.66 -11.43 29.95
CA ALA A 12 -4.82 -11.90 28.87
C ALA A 12 -3.40 -11.45 29.21
N GLY A 13 -2.55 -12.41 29.57
CA GLY A 13 -1.15 -12.18 29.86
C GLY A 13 -0.53 -11.44 28.69
N ALA A 14 -0.02 -10.24 28.95
CA ALA A 14 0.86 -9.52 28.04
C ALA A 14 2.11 -10.39 27.85
N THR A 15 2.05 -11.25 26.83
CA THR A 15 3.21 -11.97 26.35
C THR A 15 4.09 -10.90 25.74
N ALA A 16 5.26 -10.66 26.35
CA ALA A 16 6.21 -9.66 25.89
C ALA A 16 6.35 -9.74 24.38
N ALA A 17 6.04 -8.64 23.68
CA ALA A 17 6.26 -8.54 22.26
C ALA A 17 7.73 -8.92 22.00
N ARG A 18 7.92 -9.92 21.14
CA ARG A 18 9.23 -10.45 20.78
C ARG A 18 10.06 -9.29 20.22
N SER A 19 11.01 -8.76 20.98
CA SER A 19 11.79 -7.54 20.64
C SER A 19 12.22 -7.37 19.18
N PRO A 20 12.66 -8.40 18.42
CA PRO A 20 12.97 -8.23 16.99
C PRO A 20 11.81 -7.64 16.17
N LEU A 21 10.55 -7.95 16.49
CA LEU A 21 9.39 -7.42 15.75
C LEU A 21 9.21 -5.90 15.94
N ALA A 22 9.57 -5.35 17.10
CA ALA A 22 9.41 -3.93 17.36
C ALA A 22 10.51 -3.11 16.66
N ASP A 23 11.75 -3.58 16.71
CA ASP A 23 12.88 -2.93 16.05
C ASP A 23 12.77 -3.04 14.52
N GLU A 24 12.36 -4.19 13.99
CA GLU A 24 12.10 -4.39 12.56
C GLU A 24 10.96 -3.50 12.05
N LEU A 25 9.86 -3.40 12.81
CA LEU A 25 8.75 -2.52 12.44
C LEU A 25 9.17 -1.05 12.50
N GLY A 26 9.93 -0.66 13.53
CA GLY A 26 10.51 0.68 13.62
C GLY A 26 11.44 1.01 12.44
N ALA A 27 12.21 0.02 11.96
CA ALA A 27 13.04 0.19 10.77
C ALA A 27 12.22 0.36 9.48
N ILE A 28 11.10 -0.37 9.33
CA ILE A 28 10.18 -0.23 8.20
C ILE A 28 9.52 1.15 8.21
N ASP A 29 8.95 1.57 9.34
CA ASP A 29 8.28 2.86 9.48
C ASP A 29 9.25 4.05 9.34
N GLY A 30 10.50 3.84 9.78
CA GLY A 30 11.59 4.79 9.67
C GLY A 30 12.21 4.89 8.28
N HIS A 31 11.94 3.93 7.38
CA HIS A 31 12.55 3.89 6.07
C HIS A 31 12.23 5.14 5.25
N ARG A 32 13.23 5.63 4.50
CA ARG A 32 13.08 6.75 3.57
C ARG A 32 13.50 6.27 2.18
N PRO A 33 12.58 6.18 1.22
CA PRO A 33 12.92 5.77 -0.13
C PRO A 33 13.93 6.72 -0.77
N ALA A 34 14.92 6.18 -1.46
CA ALA A 34 15.86 6.96 -2.25
C ALA A 34 15.20 7.39 -3.58
N PHE A 35 14.28 8.36 -3.52
CA PHE A 35 13.44 8.71 -4.68
C PHE A 35 14.23 9.09 -5.94
N GLY A 36 15.38 9.74 -5.79
CA GLY A 36 16.24 10.10 -6.92
C GLY A 36 16.72 8.91 -7.75
N ALA A 37 16.92 7.75 -7.13
CA ALA A 37 17.38 6.55 -7.84
C ALA A 37 16.32 5.97 -8.80
N TYR A 38 15.04 6.29 -8.59
CA TYR A 38 13.98 5.83 -9.48
C TYR A 38 13.97 6.57 -10.82
N ALA A 39 14.51 7.79 -10.89
CA ALA A 39 14.64 8.54 -12.13
C ALA A 39 15.61 7.86 -13.12
N ASP A 40 16.55 7.08 -12.60
CA ASP A 40 17.63 6.43 -13.35
C ASP A 40 17.27 5.03 -13.87
N LEU A 41 16.07 4.50 -13.57
CA LEU A 41 15.63 3.19 -14.07
C LEU A 41 15.65 3.14 -15.61
N ASP A 42 16.36 2.18 -16.18
CA ASP A 42 16.49 1.99 -17.63
C ASP A 42 15.42 1.04 -18.22
N VAL A 43 14.61 0.45 -17.36
CA VAL A 43 13.46 -0.37 -17.73
C VAL A 43 12.19 0.48 -17.88
N PRO A 44 11.26 0.09 -18.76
CA PRO A 44 9.96 0.73 -18.81
C PRO A 44 9.17 0.53 -17.50
N VAL A 45 8.49 1.58 -17.04
CA VAL A 45 7.71 1.57 -15.79
C VAL A 45 6.31 2.07 -16.07
N THR A 46 5.31 1.34 -15.59
CA THR A 46 3.93 1.81 -15.50
C THR A 46 3.51 1.90 -14.03
N LEU A 47 3.06 3.07 -13.60
CA LEU A 47 2.46 3.31 -12.30
C LEU A 47 0.93 3.21 -12.41
N LEU A 48 0.34 2.30 -11.65
CA LEU A 48 -1.11 2.07 -11.63
C LEU A 48 -1.70 2.53 -10.30
N LEU A 49 -2.76 3.33 -10.35
CA LEU A 49 -3.49 3.82 -9.17
C LEU A 49 -4.99 3.53 -9.32
N GLY A 50 -5.62 2.99 -8.28
CA GLY A 50 -7.08 3.07 -8.15
C GLY A 50 -7.48 4.53 -7.93
N ALA A 51 -8.22 5.11 -8.87
CA ALA A 51 -8.50 6.55 -8.92
C ALA A 51 -9.20 7.08 -7.66
N ASP A 52 -9.96 6.24 -6.96
CA ASP A 52 -10.67 6.63 -5.74
C ASP A 52 -9.72 6.96 -4.57
N ASN A 53 -8.45 6.57 -4.68
CA ASN A 53 -7.41 6.94 -3.71
C ASN A 53 -6.56 8.14 -4.12
N GLU A 54 -6.78 8.75 -5.29
CA GLU A 54 -5.94 9.85 -5.77
C GLU A 54 -5.88 11.02 -4.80
N GLY A 55 -4.65 11.46 -4.47
CA GLY A 55 -4.40 12.53 -3.51
C GLY A 55 -4.72 12.20 -2.05
N GLN A 56 -5.26 11.01 -1.75
CA GLN A 56 -5.69 10.64 -0.40
C GLN A 56 -4.66 9.76 0.31
N PRO A 57 -4.32 10.03 1.57
CA PRO A 57 -3.47 9.15 2.36
C PRO A 57 -4.18 7.81 2.66
N PRO A 58 -3.42 6.72 2.85
CA PRO A 58 -1.97 6.66 2.76
C PRO A 58 -1.44 6.47 1.33
N TYR A 59 -2.29 6.07 0.38
CA TYR A 59 -1.83 5.54 -0.91
C TYR A 59 -1.70 6.57 -2.02
N GLY A 60 -2.65 7.48 -2.20
CA GLY A 60 -2.59 8.50 -3.24
C GLY A 60 -1.51 9.54 -3.00
N THR A 61 -1.27 9.90 -1.74
CA THR A 61 -0.17 10.80 -1.38
C THR A 61 1.19 10.16 -1.64
N ALA A 62 1.36 8.86 -1.32
CA ALA A 62 2.57 8.12 -1.66
C ALA A 62 2.73 7.97 -3.18
N PHE A 63 1.66 7.69 -3.90
CA PHE A 63 1.67 7.58 -5.37
C PHE A 63 2.19 8.86 -6.03
N ALA A 64 1.72 10.02 -5.58
CA ALA A 64 2.18 11.32 -6.10
C ALA A 64 3.70 11.52 -5.93
N GLN A 65 4.30 11.00 -4.86
CA GLN A 65 5.76 11.04 -4.67
C GLN A 65 6.50 10.17 -5.69
N PHE A 66 5.96 8.99 -6.03
CA PHE A 66 6.53 8.13 -7.07
C PHE A 66 6.33 8.71 -8.48
N GLU A 67 5.16 9.28 -8.77
CA GLU A 67 4.90 9.96 -10.05
C GLU A 67 5.90 11.12 -10.27
N GLN A 68 6.21 11.88 -9.22
CA GLN A 68 7.26 12.92 -9.27
C GLN A 68 8.67 12.36 -9.43
N ALA A 69 8.98 11.25 -8.75
CA ALA A 69 10.30 10.61 -8.78
C ALA A 69 10.59 9.88 -10.10
N MET A 70 9.55 9.49 -10.85
CA MET A 70 9.64 8.70 -12.08
C MET A 70 9.01 9.45 -13.26
N PRO A 71 9.62 10.55 -13.75
CA PRO A 71 9.03 11.37 -14.81
C PRO A 71 8.87 10.65 -16.16
N ARG A 72 9.56 9.51 -16.35
CA ARG A 72 9.46 8.65 -17.54
C ARG A 72 8.43 7.53 -17.40
N ALA A 73 7.84 7.33 -16.22
CA ALA A 73 6.84 6.30 -16.03
C ALA A 73 5.53 6.66 -16.73
N ARG A 74 4.88 5.65 -17.31
CA ARG A 74 3.50 5.76 -17.76
C ARG A 74 2.58 5.72 -16.55
N VAL A 75 1.62 6.63 -16.48
CA VAL A 75 0.70 6.70 -15.35
C VAL A 75 -0.71 6.28 -15.79
N VAL A 76 -1.29 5.32 -15.09
CA VAL A 76 -2.65 4.83 -15.31
C VAL A 76 -3.47 4.96 -14.04
N ARG A 77 -4.62 5.61 -14.17
CA ARG A 77 -5.63 5.72 -13.12
C ARG A 77 -6.82 4.85 -13.50
N ILE A 78 -7.21 3.91 -12.63
CA ILE A 78 -8.31 2.97 -12.85
C ILE A 78 -9.57 3.57 -12.21
N PRO A 79 -10.54 4.06 -13.00
CA PRO A 79 -11.73 4.72 -12.45
C PRO A 79 -12.59 3.77 -11.61
N GLY A 80 -13.10 4.25 -10.48
CA GLY A 80 -14.00 3.49 -9.60
C GLY A 80 -13.33 2.38 -8.79
N GLU A 81 -12.00 2.31 -8.83
CA GLU A 81 -11.22 1.37 -8.03
C GLU A 81 -10.41 2.10 -6.97
N GLY A 82 -10.23 1.44 -5.83
CA GLY A 82 -9.36 1.90 -4.75
C GLY A 82 -8.22 0.92 -4.46
N HIS A 83 -7.70 0.96 -3.25
CA HIS A 83 -6.53 0.19 -2.79
C HIS A 83 -6.72 -1.32 -3.00
N LEU A 84 -7.97 -1.79 -2.88
CA LEU A 84 -8.33 -3.20 -3.01
C LEU A 84 -8.71 -3.62 -4.43
N ALA A 85 -8.31 -2.88 -5.47
CA ALA A 85 -8.58 -3.20 -6.88
C ALA A 85 -8.25 -4.67 -7.26
N HIS A 86 -7.21 -5.23 -6.64
CA HIS A 86 -6.82 -6.63 -6.83
C HIS A 86 -7.84 -7.65 -6.30
N ALA A 87 -8.69 -7.25 -5.35
CA ALA A 87 -9.77 -8.06 -4.79
C ALA A 87 -11.14 -7.69 -5.37
N SER A 88 -11.44 -6.39 -5.55
CA SER A 88 -12.72 -5.90 -6.09
C SER A 88 -12.86 -6.16 -7.59
N ALA A 89 -11.78 -5.94 -8.36
CA ALA A 89 -11.79 -6.03 -9.82
C ALA A 89 -10.53 -6.73 -10.38
N PRO A 90 -10.24 -7.99 -9.97
CA PRO A 90 -9.01 -8.69 -10.34
C PRO A 90 -8.80 -8.81 -11.86
N ARG A 91 -9.88 -8.97 -12.63
CA ARG A 91 -9.80 -9.06 -14.10
C ARG A 91 -9.47 -7.73 -14.75
N LEU A 92 -9.99 -6.63 -14.20
CA LEU A 92 -9.69 -5.28 -14.68
C LEU A 92 -8.22 -4.92 -14.42
N LEU A 93 -7.74 -5.18 -13.20
CA LEU A 93 -6.34 -4.99 -12.85
C LEU A 93 -5.42 -5.84 -13.75
N ALA A 94 -5.76 -7.12 -13.97
CA ALA A 94 -5.00 -8.01 -14.83
C ALA A 94 -4.91 -7.51 -16.28
N ALA A 95 -5.98 -6.90 -16.82
CA ALA A 95 -5.97 -6.32 -18.15
C ALA A 95 -4.96 -5.16 -18.25
N HIS A 96 -4.96 -4.24 -17.28
CA HIS A 96 -4.00 -3.14 -17.26
C HIS A 96 -2.54 -3.61 -17.14
N ILE A 97 -2.28 -4.68 -16.36
CA ILE A 97 -0.95 -5.30 -16.28
C ILE A 97 -0.56 -5.91 -17.63
N ALA A 98 -1.47 -6.68 -18.25
CA ALA A 98 -1.21 -7.31 -19.54
C ALA A 98 -0.93 -6.29 -20.64
N ASP A 99 -1.61 -5.14 -20.64
CA ASP A 99 -1.37 -4.07 -21.61
C ASP A 99 -0.05 -3.37 -21.37
N ALA A 100 0.32 -3.10 -20.11
CA ALA A 100 1.63 -2.55 -19.77
C ALA A 100 2.80 -3.41 -20.26
N VAL A 101 2.64 -4.75 -20.28
CA VAL A 101 3.68 -5.66 -20.77
C VAL A 101 3.77 -5.69 -22.30
N LYS A 102 2.69 -5.43 -23.03
CA LYS A 102 2.67 -5.45 -24.51
C LYS A 102 3.21 -4.17 -25.14
N GLU A 103 3.19 -3.06 -24.41
CA GLU A 103 3.62 -1.74 -24.89
C GLU A 103 5.17 -1.57 -24.89
N HIS A 104 5.91 -2.66 -24.62
CA HIS A 104 7.38 -2.70 -24.52
C HIS A 104 7.96 -3.83 -25.38
#